data_AF-A0A933XUW0-F1
#
_entry.id   AF-A0A933XUW0-F1
#
_cell.length_a   1.000
_cell.length_b   1.000
_cell.length_c   1.000
_cell.angle_alpha   90.00
_cell.angle_beta   90.00
_cell.angle_gamma   90.00
#
_symmetry.space_group_name_H-M   'P 1'
#
loop_
_entity.id
_entity.type
_entity.pdbx_description
1 polymer ?
#
loop_
_entity_poly.entity_id
_entity_poly.type
_entity_poly.pdbx_seq_one_letter_code
_entity_poly.pdbx_strand_id
1 'polypeptide(L)'
;MTHPETQLASFFAKYEPATAKLGRALRAKLRARLPGLNEIVYENQAALVITYSPNENGYDGLCSIALYPDRVSLFFGRGAQLSKSDPNKLLQGRGKTVRHVALTSVADFDRAEIEVLMAAALKLANLRLDASANVSVLLEAESQKQRARRATNAARPASRRRTGKSRR
;
A
#
# COMPACT_ATOMS: atom_id res chain seq x y z
N MET A 1 -11.20 -14.13 -15.22
CA MET A 1 -10.51 -12.91 -14.76
C MET A 1 -10.99 -12.62 -13.35
N THR A 2 -10.25 -13.03 -12.33
CA THR A 2 -10.59 -12.73 -10.95
C THR A 2 -10.42 -11.23 -10.73
N HIS A 3 -11.50 -10.56 -10.34
CA HIS A 3 -11.46 -9.15 -9.99
C HIS A 3 -10.57 -8.98 -8.75
N PRO A 4 -9.68 -7.96 -8.67
CA PRO A 4 -8.76 -7.79 -7.55
C PRO A 4 -9.46 -7.79 -6.18
N GLU A 5 -10.66 -7.22 -6.10
CA GLU A 5 -11.50 -7.23 -4.89
C GLU A 5 -11.97 -8.63 -4.48
N THR A 6 -12.27 -9.53 -5.43
CA THR A 6 -12.69 -10.91 -5.13
C THR A 6 -11.53 -11.71 -4.52
N GLN A 7 -10.32 -11.53 -5.04
CA GLN A 7 -9.15 -12.20 -4.49
C GLN A 7 -8.73 -11.61 -3.14
N LEU A 8 -8.84 -10.30 -2.95
CA LEU A 8 -8.62 -9.71 -1.63
C LEU A 8 -9.65 -10.23 -0.61
N ALA A 9 -10.92 -10.40 -1.00
CA ALA A 9 -11.94 -10.99 -0.14
C ALA A 9 -11.57 -12.43 0.29
N SER A 10 -10.98 -13.23 -0.61
CA SER A 10 -10.54 -14.58 -0.26
C SER A 10 -9.34 -14.60 0.69
N PHE A 11 -8.47 -13.58 0.67
CA PHE A 11 -7.44 -13.42 1.68
C PHE A 11 -8.02 -13.10 3.05
N PHE A 12 -8.97 -12.17 3.14
CA PHE A 12 -9.64 -11.87 4.41
C PHE A 12 -10.40 -13.08 4.99
N ALA A 13 -10.88 -14.01 4.14
CA ALA A 13 -11.60 -15.20 4.57
C ALA A 13 -10.72 -16.22 5.33
N LYS A 14 -9.39 -16.09 5.27
CA LYS A 14 -8.44 -16.96 5.99
C LYS A 14 -8.20 -16.54 7.43
N TYR A 15 -8.65 -15.35 7.83
CA TYR A 15 -8.42 -14.78 9.15
C TYR A 15 -9.66 -14.95 10.04
N GLU A 16 -9.44 -14.98 11.35
CA GLU A 16 -10.51 -14.96 12.34
C GLU A 16 -11.54 -13.85 12.05
N PRO A 17 -12.84 -14.09 12.23
CA PRO A 17 -13.89 -13.15 11.84
C PRO A 17 -13.70 -11.74 12.43
N ALA A 18 -13.20 -11.66 13.67
CA ALA A 18 -12.90 -10.40 14.34
C ALA A 18 -11.74 -9.63 13.65
N THR A 19 -10.62 -10.32 13.39
CA THR A 19 -9.45 -9.76 12.69
C THR A 19 -9.80 -9.33 11.27
N ALA A 20 -10.55 -10.16 10.55
CA ALA A 20 -10.99 -9.86 9.19
C ALA A 20 -11.95 -8.65 9.16
N LYS A 21 -12.87 -8.55 10.13
CA LYS A 21 -13.77 -7.40 10.28
C LYS A 21 -12.99 -6.12 10.59
N LEU A 22 -12.04 -6.18 11.52
CA LEU A 22 -11.18 -5.04 11.87
C LEU A 22 -10.37 -4.58 10.66
N GLY A 23 -9.68 -5.50 9.96
CA GLY A 23 -8.87 -5.16 8.80
C GLY A 23 -9.69 -4.56 7.65
N ARG A 24 -10.91 -5.06 7.38
CA ARG A 24 -11.82 -4.46 6.39
C ARG A 24 -12.22 -3.04 6.77
N ALA A 25 -12.54 -2.80 8.04
CA ALA A 25 -12.91 -1.47 8.52
C ALA A 25 -11.72 -0.49 8.44
N LEU A 26 -10.52 -0.92 8.83
CA LEU A 26 -9.30 -0.12 8.72
C LEU A 26 -8.96 0.19 7.25
N ARG A 27 -9.09 -0.80 6.36
CA ARG A 27 -8.93 -0.59 4.91
C ARG A 27 -9.86 0.51 4.39
N ALA A 28 -11.15 0.46 4.74
CA ALA A 28 -12.12 1.47 4.33
C ALA A 28 -11.73 2.87 4.81
N LYS A 29 -11.29 3.01 6.08
CA LYS A 29 -10.82 4.29 6.62
C LYS A 29 -9.55 4.79 5.94
N LEU A 30 -8.60 3.92 5.67
CA LEU A 30 -7.36 4.29 4.97
C LEU A 30 -7.63 4.73 3.53
N ARG A 31 -8.52 4.04 2.79
CA ARG A 31 -8.95 4.50 1.46
C ARG A 31 -9.58 5.89 1.49
N ALA A 32 -10.41 6.18 2.49
CA ALA A 32 -11.01 7.50 2.67
C ALA A 32 -9.97 8.58 3.02
N ARG A 33 -8.95 8.21 3.81
CA ARG A 33 -7.90 9.14 4.28
C ARG A 33 -6.78 9.36 3.26
N LEU A 34 -6.56 8.42 2.37
CA LEU A 34 -5.47 8.41 1.39
C LEU A 34 -5.99 8.35 -0.05
N PRO A 35 -6.87 9.29 -0.46
CA PRO A 35 -7.32 9.35 -1.84
C PRO A 35 -6.13 9.48 -2.79
N GLY A 36 -6.19 8.74 -3.90
CA GLY A 36 -5.18 8.75 -4.94
C GLY A 36 -3.98 7.82 -4.71
N LEU A 37 -3.88 7.12 -3.57
CA LEU A 37 -2.85 6.09 -3.37
C LEU A 37 -3.35 4.71 -3.80
N ASN A 38 -2.49 3.94 -4.47
CA ASN A 38 -2.73 2.55 -4.85
C ASN A 38 -2.68 1.63 -3.63
N GLU A 39 -3.50 0.58 -3.64
CA GLU A 39 -3.44 -0.50 -2.67
C GLU A 39 -2.61 -1.65 -3.24
N ILE A 40 -1.43 -1.90 -2.67
CA ILE A 40 -0.57 -3.01 -3.05
C ILE A 40 -0.75 -4.11 -2.01
N VAL A 41 -1.33 -5.23 -2.45
CA VAL A 41 -1.78 -6.32 -1.59
C VAL A 41 -0.91 -7.54 -1.79
N TYR A 42 -0.38 -8.10 -0.70
CA TYR A 42 0.31 -9.38 -0.72
C TYR A 42 0.10 -10.13 0.58
N GLU A 43 0.15 -11.45 0.47
CA GLU A 43 0.15 -12.35 1.63
C GLU A 43 1.54 -12.95 1.73
N ASN A 44 2.14 -12.88 2.92
CA ASN A 44 3.35 -13.62 3.24
C ASN A 44 3.02 -14.69 4.31
N GLN A 45 4.04 -15.44 4.74
CA GLN A 45 3.85 -16.54 5.70
C GLN A 45 3.27 -16.10 7.06
N ALA A 46 3.37 -14.82 7.41
CA ALA A 46 2.96 -14.31 8.71
C ALA A 46 1.70 -13.42 8.67
N ALA A 47 1.43 -12.75 7.54
CA ALA A 47 0.39 -11.74 7.47
C ALA A 47 -0.09 -11.42 6.04
N LEU A 48 -1.32 -10.91 5.96
CA LEU A 48 -1.86 -10.19 4.82
C LEU A 48 -1.48 -8.72 4.97
N VAL A 49 -0.76 -8.19 3.99
CA VAL A 49 -0.30 -6.81 3.98
C VAL A 49 -1.00 -6.03 2.88
N ILE A 50 -1.48 -4.83 3.22
CA ILE A 50 -2.05 -3.86 2.30
C ILE A 50 -1.28 -2.57 2.45
N THR A 51 -0.50 -2.23 1.42
CA THR A 51 0.36 -1.04 1.40
C THR A 51 -0.24 0.05 0.54
N TYR A 52 -0.26 1.29 1.05
CA TYR A 52 -0.78 2.46 0.35
C TYR A 52 0.40 3.24 -0.25
N SER A 53 0.49 3.24 -1.58
CA SER A 53 1.64 3.79 -2.30
C SER A 53 1.22 4.77 -3.39
N PRO A 54 1.97 5.86 -3.63
CA PRO A 54 1.71 6.78 -4.74
C PRO A 54 1.98 6.14 -6.12
N ASN A 55 2.68 5.00 -6.15
CA ASN A 55 3.00 4.27 -7.37
C ASN A 55 2.70 2.78 -7.18
N GLU A 56 3.09 1.95 -8.13
CA GLU A 56 2.87 0.48 -8.08
C GLU A 56 3.95 -0.26 -7.28
N ASN A 57 4.82 0.47 -6.57
CA ASN A 57 5.92 -0.07 -5.76
C ASN A 57 5.58 0.00 -4.27
N GLY A 58 5.49 -1.15 -3.60
CA GLY A 58 5.18 -1.24 -2.17
C GLY A 58 6.26 -0.62 -1.28
N TYR A 59 7.52 -0.59 -1.72
CA TYR A 59 8.62 0.00 -0.97
C TYR A 59 8.52 1.53 -0.84
N ASP A 60 7.83 2.18 -1.78
CA ASP A 60 7.56 3.62 -1.73
C ASP A 60 6.27 3.94 -0.96
N GLY A 61 5.65 2.93 -0.36
CA GLY A 61 4.44 3.05 0.41
C GLY A 61 4.56 4.05 1.57
N LEU A 62 3.56 4.91 1.69
CA LEU A 62 3.43 5.83 2.82
C LEU A 62 3.26 5.04 4.13
N CYS A 63 2.29 4.13 4.12
CA CYS A 63 1.95 3.26 5.24
C CYS A 63 1.36 1.94 4.74
N SER A 64 1.29 0.95 5.62
CA SER A 64 0.60 -0.32 5.35
C SER A 64 -0.14 -0.82 6.58
N ILE A 65 -1.18 -1.61 6.37
CA ILE A 65 -1.75 -2.45 7.42
C ILE A 65 -1.32 -3.89 7.21
N ALA A 66 -0.89 -4.54 8.27
CA ALA A 66 -0.65 -5.98 8.27
C ALA A 66 -1.62 -6.66 9.23
N LEU A 67 -2.37 -7.62 8.70
CA LEU A 67 -3.20 -8.52 9.48
C LEU A 67 -2.38 -9.77 9.79
N TYR A 68 -2.03 -9.93 11.06
CA TYR A 68 -1.53 -11.18 11.62
C TYR A 68 -2.74 -11.99 12.14
N PRO A 69 -2.59 -13.29 12.46
CA PRO A 69 -3.69 -14.10 12.99
C PRO A 69 -4.38 -13.47 14.22
N ASP A 70 -3.60 -12.87 15.12
CA ASP A 70 -4.04 -12.39 16.43
C ASP A 70 -4.03 -10.86 16.59
N ARG A 71 -3.49 -10.11 15.63
CA ARG A 71 -3.33 -8.66 15.73
C ARG A 71 -3.33 -7.96 14.38
N VAL A 72 -3.67 -6.67 14.39
CA VAL A 72 -3.51 -5.80 13.23
C VAL A 72 -2.53 -4.69 13.59
N SER A 73 -1.62 -4.38 12.69
CA SER A 73 -0.63 -3.32 12.89
C SER A 73 -0.62 -2.34 11.72
N LEU A 74 -0.60 -1.05 12.02
CA LEU A 74 -0.35 0.03 11.07
C LEU A 74 1.15 0.34 11.03
N PHE A 75 1.78 0.16 9.88
CA PHE A 75 3.20 0.42 9.65
C PHE A 75 3.38 1.73 8.90
N PHE A 76 4.45 2.45 9.25
CA PHE A 76 4.93 3.62 8.53
C PHE A 76 6.28 3.29 7.90
N GLY A 77 6.38 3.39 6.57
CA GLY A 77 7.59 3.01 5.81
C GLY A 77 8.82 3.80 6.28
N ARG A 78 8.64 5.09 6.60
CA ARG A 78 9.65 5.98 7.17
C ARG A 78 9.42 6.29 8.66
N GLY A 79 8.81 5.35 9.39
CA GLY A 79 8.35 5.55 10.76
C GLY A 79 9.42 6.00 11.75
N ALA A 80 10.69 5.60 11.59
CA ALA A 80 11.77 6.04 12.48
C ALA A 80 11.97 7.57 12.47
N GLN A 81 11.68 8.22 11.34
CA GLN A 81 11.77 9.67 11.17
C GLN A 81 10.55 10.41 11.75
N LEU A 82 9.47 9.70 12.10
CA LEU A 82 8.25 10.26 12.69
C LEU A 82 8.33 10.39 14.21
N SER A 83 9.41 9.92 14.86
CA SER A 83 9.53 9.91 16.31
C SER A 83 9.36 11.29 16.97
N LYS A 84 9.72 12.38 16.26
CA LYS A 84 9.51 13.76 16.75
C LYS A 84 8.04 14.19 16.76
N SER A 85 7.23 13.56 15.93
CA SER A 85 5.78 13.78 15.82
C SER A 85 4.98 12.78 16.65
N ASP A 86 5.65 11.98 17.50
CA ASP A 86 5.04 10.95 18.35
C ASP A 86 5.31 11.21 19.85
N PRO A 87 4.79 12.30 20.43
CA PRO A 87 5.04 12.64 21.83
C PRO A 87 4.51 11.55 22.79
N ASN A 88 3.46 10.83 22.39
CA ASN A 88 2.82 9.77 23.16
C ASN A 88 3.49 8.40 22.96
N LYS A 89 4.57 8.33 22.16
CA LYS A 89 5.40 7.13 21.93
C LYS A 89 4.58 5.92 21.48
N LEU A 90 3.61 6.14 20.59
CA LEU A 90 2.80 5.09 19.98
C LEU A 90 3.60 4.20 19.02
N LEU A 91 4.65 4.74 18.40
CA LEU A 91 5.49 4.06 17.43
C LEU A 91 6.37 3.00 18.10
N GLN A 92 6.13 1.76 17.72
CA GLN A 92 6.84 0.58 18.16
C GLN A 92 7.79 0.04 17.08
N GLY A 93 8.73 -0.79 17.53
CA GLY A 93 9.74 -1.43 16.69
C GLY A 93 11.12 -0.79 16.81
N ARG A 94 12.16 -1.59 16.56
CA ARG A 94 13.57 -1.19 16.67
C ARG A 94 14.31 -1.15 15.32
N GLY A 95 13.60 -1.36 14.21
CA GLY A 95 14.19 -1.33 12.87
C GLY A 95 14.85 0.01 12.53
N LYS A 96 15.66 0.06 11.46
CA LYS A 96 16.31 1.32 11.07
C LYS A 96 15.34 2.34 10.45
N THR A 97 14.30 1.86 9.76
CA THR A 97 13.43 2.71 8.94
C THR A 97 11.97 2.63 9.36
N VAL A 98 11.44 1.42 9.51
CA VAL A 98 10.01 1.18 9.72
C VAL A 98 9.66 1.21 11.21
N ARG A 99 8.52 1.83 11.54
CA ARG A 99 7.85 1.73 12.86
C ARG A 99 6.40 1.33 12.65
N HIS A 100 5.76 0.84 13.70
CA HIS A 100 4.35 0.45 13.65
C HIS A 100 3.57 0.85 14.90
N VAL A 101 2.26 0.87 14.79
CA VAL A 101 1.32 1.00 15.89
C VAL A 101 0.41 -0.23 15.85
N ALA A 102 0.27 -0.92 16.99
CA ALA A 102 -0.69 -2.00 17.12
C ALA A 102 -2.10 -1.41 17.21
N LEU A 103 -3.04 -1.95 16.42
CA LEU A 103 -4.44 -1.54 16.40
C LEU A 103 -5.30 -2.72 16.87
N THR A 104 -5.99 -2.53 17.98
CA THR A 104 -6.91 -3.50 18.57
C THR A 104 -8.37 -3.22 18.21
N SER A 105 -8.65 -1.98 17.82
CA SER A 105 -9.98 -1.54 17.42
C SER A 105 -9.91 -0.48 16.31
N VAL A 106 -11.05 -0.22 15.67
CA VAL A 106 -11.17 0.88 14.71
C VAL A 106 -10.99 2.23 15.39
N ALA A 107 -11.43 2.36 16.65
CA ALA A 107 -11.28 3.60 17.42
C ALA A 107 -9.82 3.96 17.68
N ASP A 108 -8.91 2.97 17.72
CA ASP A 108 -7.48 3.22 17.82
C ASP A 108 -6.97 4.03 16.63
N PHE A 109 -7.48 3.75 15.43
CA PHE A 109 -7.14 4.47 14.20
C PHE A 109 -7.65 5.92 14.19
N ASP A 110 -8.74 6.20 14.93
CA ASP A 110 -9.36 7.52 15.00
C ASP A 110 -8.72 8.44 16.04
N ARG A 111 -7.72 7.95 16.78
CA ARG A 111 -6.97 8.76 17.74
C ARG A 111 -6.26 9.92 17.03
N ALA A 112 -6.31 11.10 17.65
CA ALA A 112 -5.69 12.31 17.12
C ALA A 112 -4.17 12.14 16.90
N GLU A 113 -3.52 11.30 17.70
CA GLU A 113 -2.11 10.99 17.56
C GLU A 113 -1.79 10.24 16.26
N ILE A 114 -2.66 9.30 15.85
CA ILE A 114 -2.50 8.61 14.57
C ILE A 114 -2.72 9.59 13.42
N GLU A 115 -3.66 10.52 13.56
CA GLU A 115 -3.83 11.62 12.62
C GLU A 115 -2.57 12.47 12.45
N VAL A 116 -1.95 12.88 13.56
CA VAL A 116 -0.68 13.64 13.55
C VAL A 116 0.42 12.84 12.86
N LEU A 117 0.52 11.54 13.14
CA LEU A 117 1.49 10.64 12.48
C LEU A 117 1.25 10.53 10.97
N MET A 118 0.00 10.38 10.54
CA MET A 118 -0.37 10.32 9.13
C MET A 118 -0.04 11.62 8.39
N ALA A 119 -0.36 12.78 8.99
CA ALA A 119 -0.04 14.08 8.41
C ALA A 119 1.48 14.31 8.32
N ALA A 120 2.22 13.92 9.36
CA ALA A 120 3.68 13.97 9.35
C ALA A 120 4.30 13.05 8.29
N ALA A 121 3.74 11.85 8.11
CA ALA A 121 4.17 10.92 7.07
C ALA A 121 3.97 11.50 5.66
N LEU A 122 2.80 12.12 5.38
CA LEU A 122 2.53 12.77 4.10
C LEU A 122 3.50 13.90 3.82
N LYS A 123 3.75 14.76 4.82
CA LYS A 123 4.71 15.86 4.73
C LYS A 123 6.13 15.33 4.44
N LEU A 124 6.53 14.26 5.13
CA LEU A 124 7.85 13.64 4.95
C LEU A 124 8.01 12.98 3.57
N ALA A 125 6.94 12.41 3.04
CA ALA A 125 6.91 11.84 1.69
C ALA A 125 6.77 12.90 0.58
N ASN A 126 6.54 14.17 0.95
CA ASN A 126 6.21 15.26 0.02
C ASN A 126 5.05 14.89 -0.92
N LEU A 127 4.05 14.17 -0.39
CA LEU A 127 2.89 13.71 -1.15
C LEU A 127 1.72 14.67 -0.99
N ARG A 128 1.07 14.96 -2.12
CA ARG A 128 -0.24 15.62 -2.16
C ARG A 128 -1.25 14.59 -2.60
N LEU A 129 -2.28 14.41 -1.80
CA LEU A 129 -3.36 13.46 -2.08
C LEU A 129 -4.30 14.08 -3.12
N ASP A 130 -4.64 13.31 -4.15
CA ASP A 130 -5.53 13.72 -5.22
C ASP A 130 -6.68 12.72 -5.33
N ALA A 131 -7.88 13.14 -4.96
CA ALA A 131 -9.09 12.33 -5.04
C ALA A 131 -9.52 12.01 -6.48
N SER A 132 -8.99 12.74 -7.45
CA SER A 132 -9.25 12.56 -8.87
C SER A 132 -8.34 11.50 -9.50
N ALA A 133 -7.29 11.08 -8.79
CA ALA A 133 -6.33 10.12 -9.30
C ALA A 133 -6.94 8.71 -9.39
N ASN A 134 -6.60 7.99 -10.46
CA ASN A 134 -7.04 6.62 -10.67
C ASN A 134 -6.32 5.67 -9.69
N VAL A 135 -7.02 5.28 -8.63
CA VAL A 135 -6.54 4.32 -7.63
C VAL A 135 -6.70 2.89 -8.13
N SER A 136 -5.63 2.10 -8.06
CA SER A 136 -5.65 0.67 -8.39
C SER A 136 -5.44 -0.21 -7.14
N VAL A 137 -6.10 -1.37 -7.13
CA VAL A 137 -5.77 -2.46 -6.21
C VAL A 137 -4.90 -3.46 -6.96
N LEU A 138 -3.66 -3.59 -6.54
CA LEU A 138 -2.61 -4.38 -7.18
C LEU A 138 -2.22 -5.54 -6.26
N LEU A 139 -2.60 -6.75 -6.64
CA LEU A 139 -2.13 -7.95 -5.97
C LEU A 139 -0.69 -8.21 -6.40
N GLU A 140 0.26 -8.43 -5.51
CA GLU A 140 1.69 -8.42 -5.88
C GLU A 140 2.07 -9.51 -6.91
N ALA A 141 1.37 -10.65 -6.91
CA ALA A 141 1.48 -11.66 -7.97
C ALA A 141 1.02 -11.14 -9.35
N GLU A 142 0.06 -10.21 -9.38
CA GLU A 142 -0.36 -9.49 -10.58
C GLU A 142 0.51 -8.25 -10.85
N SER A 143 1.03 -7.56 -9.83
CA SER A 143 1.90 -6.40 -10.00
C SER A 143 3.24 -6.82 -10.61
N GLN A 144 3.81 -7.96 -10.21
CA GLN A 144 5.00 -8.54 -10.84
C GLN A 144 4.72 -8.94 -12.30
N LYS A 145 3.57 -9.55 -12.58
CA LYS A 145 3.15 -9.89 -13.95
C LYS A 145 2.89 -8.64 -14.81
N GLN A 146 2.28 -7.60 -14.25
CA GLN A 146 2.04 -6.33 -14.93
C GLN A 146 3.34 -5.56 -15.16
N ARG A 147 4.26 -5.55 -14.18
CA ARG A 147 5.62 -5.02 -14.33
C ARG A 147 6.37 -5.74 -15.43
N ALA A 148 6.30 -7.08 -15.47
CA ALA A 148 6.90 -7.87 -16.53
C ALA A 148 6.31 -7.51 -17.91
N ARG A 149 4.98 -7.44 -18.03
CA ARG A 149 4.28 -7.04 -19.26
C ARG A 149 4.62 -5.62 -19.73
N ARG A 150 4.69 -4.65 -18.80
CA ARG A 150 5.05 -3.26 -19.10
C ARG A 150 6.52 -3.14 -19.52
N ALA A 151 7.42 -3.87 -18.88
CA ALA A 151 8.81 -3.96 -19.32
C ALA A 151 8.92 -4.55 -20.74
N THR A 152 8.09 -5.55 -21.09
CA THR A 152 8.06 -6.09 -22.46
C THR A 152 7.51 -5.09 -23.47
N ASN A 153 6.47 -4.32 -23.11
CA ASN A 153 5.88 -3.31 -23.99
C ASN A 153 6.78 -2.09 -24.18
N ALA A 154 7.48 -1.64 -23.13
CA ALA A 154 8.47 -0.56 -23.21
C ALA A 154 9.73 -0.97 -24.01
N ALA A 155 10.05 -2.26 -24.05
CA ALA A 155 11.19 -2.80 -24.78
C ALA A 155 10.91 -3.11 -26.27
N ARG A 156 9.70 -2.84 -26.80
CA ARG A 156 9.42 -2.98 -28.24
C ARG A 156 9.93 -1.74 -28.98
N PRO A 157 11.01 -1.82 -29.79
CA PRO A 157 11.40 -0.69 -30.60
C PRO A 157 10.34 -0.44 -31.67
N ALA A 158 10.02 0.84 -31.91
CA ALA A 158 9.17 1.27 -33.00
C ALA A 158 9.72 0.71 -34.32
N SER A 159 8.94 -0.18 -34.95
CA SER A 159 9.19 -0.71 -36.29
C SER A 159 9.45 0.46 -37.25
N ARG A 160 10.71 0.64 -37.64
CA ARG A 160 11.13 1.66 -38.60
C ARG A 160 10.61 1.22 -39.97
N ARG A 161 9.61 1.96 -40.47
CA ARG A 161 9.04 1.85 -41.82
C ARG A 161 10.13 1.60 -42.86
N ARG A 162 10.01 0.50 -43.61
CA ARG A 162 10.68 0.29 -44.90
C ARG A 162 10.23 1.40 -45.85
N THR A 163 11.12 2.35 -46.14
CA THR A 163 11.04 3.16 -47.37
C THR A 163 12.03 2.56 -48.35
N GLY A 164 11.48 1.98 -49.43
CA GLY A 164 12.27 1.50 -50.56
C GLY A 164 12.68 2.63 -51.52
N LYS A 165 13.20 2.18 -52.68
CA LYS A 165 13.51 2.92 -53.92
C LYS A 165 14.95 3.48 -53.92
N SER A 166 15.81 3.34 -54.93
CA SER A 166 15.84 2.69 -56.26
C SER A 166 17.20 3.04 -56.91
N ARG A 167 17.71 2.18 -57.81
CA ARG A 167 18.62 2.49 -58.96
C ARG A 167 20.00 3.09 -58.59
N ARG A 168 21.11 2.68 -59.19
CA ARG A 168 21.44 2.40 -60.60
C ARG A 168 22.52 1.33 -60.67
#